data_AF-A0A1Q6YHX7-F1
#
_entry.id   AF-A0A1Q6YHX7-F1
#
_cell.length_a   1.000
_cell.length_b   1.000
_cell.length_c   1.000
_cell.angle_alpha   90.00
_cell.angle_beta   90.00
_cell.angle_gamma   90.00
#
_symmetry.space_group_name_H-M   'P 1'
#
loop_
_entity.id
_entity.type
_entity.pdbx_description
1 polymer ?
#
loop_
_entity_poly.entity_id
_entity_poly.type
_entity_poly.pdbx_seq_one_letter_code
_entity_poly.pdbx_strand_id
1 'polypeptide(L)'
;MAMISLGNSRFVFRGGFLLAVLFLFLAGAGQANAQASAQCTNQGVGNSTSGSVTWTPQFCQEFNDVALTAIDTTVWSFDVGGGGWGNNEVEVYCGPPGYVGNDSKCPNSLTTSNNAYIDGGGNLVIQAINNGGTWLSTRMKTQGLENFTYGRIEANIQLPDTTNQGLWPAFWSLGTNITTVGWPTCGEDDFMEVWSPQVLNGPGTGGNISTIHTKSTDGAGVQTNKHTFKFPTGMANNTALHKYGVIWSANMVQHYVDDPAHPFYIATISDLGAGDLWPFNASSFILLNLAVGGTLGGSPSGLASPTQSYLVDYVRQYKASAVPRPVLPAPPPITVKAGDSGGVANTSKFTPGLTSGTGFVFFSCSMNAPKSSCSVSTSDPISPFVANSSPSGAAETVTVTVTTTANSILPPFFVNPRVRFWAPIVIAQLMVSVVAFLLALRTQRRAWRHVCGMAAILIFVSGALTSCGGNSPPPPPPPGNNGTPPGSYTVTVYAFTESNTSDGSNANADANVA
;
A
#
# COMPACT_ATOMS: atom_id res chain seq x y z
N MET A 1 0.11 22.42 38.22
CA MET A 1 -1.13 22.21 39.00
C MET A 1 -2.26 22.76 38.15
N ALA A 2 -3.01 21.90 37.46
CA ALA A 2 -4.13 22.34 36.62
C ALA A 2 -5.42 22.20 37.44
N MET A 3 -6.18 23.27 37.58
CA MET A 3 -7.51 23.25 38.19
C MET A 3 -8.56 23.30 37.09
N ILE A 4 -9.35 22.25 36.96
CA ILE A 4 -10.58 22.23 36.16
C ILE A 4 -11.74 22.11 37.15
N SER A 5 -12.69 23.03 37.07
CA SER A 5 -13.86 23.07 37.95
C SER A 5 -15.06 22.45 37.25
N LEU A 6 -15.55 21.31 37.76
CA LEU A 6 -16.82 20.70 37.38
C LEU A 6 -17.67 20.60 38.65
N GLY A 7 -18.59 21.57 38.83
CA GLY A 7 -19.49 21.63 39.99
C GLY A 7 -18.82 21.88 41.34
N ASN A 8 -19.50 21.50 42.42
CA ASN A 8 -19.11 21.79 43.82
C ASN A 8 -17.97 20.91 44.36
N SER A 9 -17.32 20.10 43.54
CA SER A 9 -16.27 19.17 43.98
C SER A 9 -14.90 19.61 43.47
N ARG A 10 -14.01 20.03 44.39
CA ARG A 10 -12.62 20.38 44.09
C ARG A 10 -11.74 19.13 44.16
N PHE A 11 -11.34 18.59 43.01
CA PHE A 11 -10.34 17.51 42.94
C PHE A 11 -8.94 18.09 42.76
N VAL A 12 -8.06 17.85 43.73
CA VAL A 12 -6.64 18.24 43.66
C VAL A 12 -5.83 17.05 43.17
N PHE A 13 -5.49 17.03 41.87
CA PHE A 13 -4.56 16.04 41.33
C PHE A 13 -3.12 16.43 41.69
N ARG A 14 -2.50 15.69 42.61
CA ARG A 14 -1.04 15.75 42.84
C ARG A 14 -0.35 15.06 41.66
N GLY A 15 0.68 15.67 41.08
CA GLY A 15 1.38 15.20 39.87
C GLY A 15 1.88 13.75 39.90
N GLY A 16 2.00 13.12 41.08
CA GLY A 16 2.33 11.70 41.21
C GLY A 16 1.24 10.74 40.72
N PHE A 17 -0.05 11.14 40.67
CA PHE A 17 -1.13 10.25 40.23
C PHE A 17 -1.11 10.02 38.72
N LEU A 18 -0.82 11.05 37.92
CA LEU A 18 -0.63 10.93 36.47
C LEU A 18 0.60 10.10 36.12
N LEU A 19 1.69 10.22 36.88
CA LEU A 19 2.88 9.39 36.71
C LEU A 19 2.60 7.93 37.09
N ALA A 20 1.89 7.68 38.19
CA ALA A 20 1.54 6.33 38.64
C ALA A 20 0.60 5.63 37.64
N VAL A 21 -0.40 6.33 37.10
CA VAL A 21 -1.29 5.79 36.06
C VAL A 21 -0.49 5.46 34.79
N LEU A 22 0.43 6.33 34.35
CA LEU A 22 1.30 6.06 33.20
C LEU A 22 2.23 4.85 33.44
N PHE A 23 2.80 4.72 34.64
CA PHE A 23 3.61 3.55 35.03
C PHE A 23 2.79 2.26 35.12
N LEU A 24 1.53 2.31 35.57
CA LEU A 24 0.61 1.16 35.60
C LEU A 24 0.23 0.70 34.19
N PHE A 25 0.02 1.62 33.23
CA PHE A 25 -0.23 1.27 31.83
C PHE A 25 1.01 0.67 31.13
N LEU A 26 2.20 1.24 31.36
CA LEU A 26 3.46 0.71 30.81
C LEU A 26 3.83 -0.66 31.41
N ALA A 27 3.60 -0.85 32.72
CA ALA A 27 3.79 -2.14 33.37
C ALA A 27 2.80 -3.20 32.88
N GLY A 28 1.55 -2.83 32.60
CA GLY A 28 0.53 -3.74 32.08
C GLY A 28 0.84 -4.27 30.68
N ALA A 29 1.27 -3.41 29.74
CA ALA A 29 1.66 -3.83 28.40
C ALA A 29 2.92 -4.72 28.41
N GLY A 30 3.89 -4.41 29.27
CA GLY A 30 5.08 -5.26 29.46
C GLY A 30 4.75 -6.63 30.05
N GLN A 31 3.78 -6.71 30.96
CA GLN A 31 3.32 -7.99 31.53
C GLN A 31 2.52 -8.84 30.53
N ALA A 32 1.65 -8.22 29.73
CA ALA A 32 0.90 -8.94 28.68
C ALA A 32 1.85 -9.57 27.64
N ASN A 33 2.84 -8.81 27.16
CA ASN A 33 3.85 -9.31 26.22
C ASN A 33 4.71 -10.44 26.81
N ALA A 34 5.07 -10.34 28.10
CA ALA A 34 5.81 -11.39 28.78
C ALA A 34 4.99 -12.67 28.99
N GLN A 35 3.69 -12.54 29.28
CA GLN A 35 2.77 -13.67 29.42
C GLN A 35 2.55 -14.39 28.09
N ALA A 36 2.32 -13.65 27.00
CA ALA A 36 2.10 -14.22 25.69
C ALA A 36 3.37 -14.93 25.15
N SER A 37 4.55 -14.34 25.39
CA SER A 37 5.83 -14.99 25.08
C SER A 37 6.07 -16.27 25.91
N ALA A 38 5.69 -16.26 27.18
CA ALA A 38 5.78 -17.45 28.04
C ALA A 38 4.82 -18.57 27.59
N GLN A 39 3.61 -18.24 27.13
CA GLN A 39 2.67 -19.21 26.56
C GLN A 39 3.27 -19.92 25.35
N CYS A 40 3.88 -19.16 24.44
CA CYS A 40 4.53 -19.74 23.26
C CYS A 40 5.77 -20.55 23.60
N THR A 41 6.56 -20.11 24.58
CA THR A 41 7.70 -20.88 25.08
C THR A 41 7.25 -22.23 25.66
N ASN A 42 6.13 -22.28 26.38
CA ASN A 42 5.57 -23.52 26.91
C ASN A 42 5.09 -24.49 25.82
N GLN A 43 4.77 -23.97 24.63
CA GLN A 43 4.45 -24.76 23.44
C GLN A 43 5.68 -25.05 22.56
N GLY A 44 6.90 -24.77 23.05
CA GLY A 44 8.15 -25.07 22.35
C GLY A 44 8.57 -24.01 21.31
N VAL A 45 7.88 -22.87 21.24
CA VAL A 45 8.21 -21.77 20.33
C VAL A 45 9.23 -20.86 20.99
N GLY A 46 10.46 -20.88 20.47
CA GLY A 46 11.56 -20.05 20.95
C GLY A 46 11.78 -18.78 20.11
N ASN A 47 12.77 -17.99 20.54
CA ASN A 47 13.27 -16.89 19.73
C ASN A 47 13.83 -17.42 18.40
N SER A 48 13.60 -16.68 17.32
CA SER A 48 14.19 -16.94 16.01
C SER A 48 15.07 -15.77 15.59
N THR A 49 16.14 -16.02 14.84
CA THR A 49 17.01 -14.95 14.32
C THR A 49 16.95 -14.94 12.80
N SER A 50 16.78 -13.76 12.21
CA SER A 50 16.96 -13.51 10.77
C SER A 50 18.00 -12.41 10.61
N GLY A 51 19.11 -12.69 9.95
CA GLY A 51 20.28 -11.82 9.96
C GLY A 51 20.81 -11.60 11.39
N SER A 52 20.84 -10.34 11.82
CA SER A 52 21.20 -9.89 13.18
C SER A 52 19.96 -9.53 14.02
N VAL A 53 18.74 -9.70 13.48
CA VAL A 53 17.48 -9.37 14.16
C VAL A 53 16.98 -10.58 14.92
N THR A 54 16.87 -10.47 16.24
CA THR A 54 16.22 -11.46 17.09
C THR A 54 14.73 -11.18 17.19
N TRP A 55 13.92 -12.17 16.84
CA TRP A 55 12.46 -12.17 16.86
C TRP A 55 11.96 -12.97 18.06
N THR A 56 11.24 -12.32 18.96
CA THR A 56 10.66 -12.94 20.16
C THR A 56 9.18 -13.25 19.92
N PRO A 57 8.72 -14.49 20.13
CA PRO A 57 7.31 -14.84 19.90
C PRO A 57 6.40 -14.09 20.87
N GLN A 58 5.28 -13.57 20.38
CA GLN A 58 4.23 -12.96 21.21
C GLN A 58 2.87 -13.62 20.99
N PHE A 59 2.69 -14.42 19.94
CA PHE A 59 1.48 -15.19 19.72
C PHE A 59 1.83 -16.45 18.94
N CYS A 60 1.12 -17.53 19.23
CA CYS A 60 1.30 -18.82 18.60
C CYS A 60 -0.02 -19.61 18.69
N GLN A 61 -0.35 -20.27 17.60
CA GLN A 61 -1.36 -21.32 17.49
C GLN A 61 -0.67 -22.49 16.83
N GLU A 62 -0.37 -23.51 17.62
CA GLU A 62 0.48 -24.64 17.21
C GLU A 62 -0.32 -25.91 16.86
N PHE A 63 -1.64 -25.90 17.08
CA PHE A 63 -2.56 -26.99 16.71
C PHE A 63 -2.13 -28.41 17.14
N ASN A 64 -1.34 -28.51 18.23
CA ASN A 64 -0.78 -29.74 18.79
C ASN A 64 -1.76 -30.55 19.65
N ASP A 65 -3.03 -30.15 19.70
CA ASP A 65 -4.06 -30.85 20.46
C ASP A 65 -4.37 -32.22 19.86
N VAL A 66 -4.99 -33.09 20.66
CA VAL A 66 -5.40 -34.42 20.19
C VAL A 66 -6.41 -34.30 19.05
N ALA A 67 -6.43 -35.30 18.16
CA ALA A 67 -7.32 -35.32 17.01
C ALA A 67 -8.78 -35.04 17.38
N LEU A 68 -9.44 -34.22 16.58
CA LEU A 68 -10.83 -33.79 16.78
C LEU A 68 -11.07 -33.02 18.09
N THR A 69 -10.02 -32.38 18.64
CA THR A 69 -10.22 -31.29 19.61
C THR A 69 -10.93 -30.13 18.92
N ALA A 70 -11.88 -29.51 19.62
CA ALA A 70 -12.59 -28.34 19.09
C ALA A 70 -11.60 -27.18 18.92
N ILE A 71 -11.69 -26.48 17.79
CA ILE A 71 -10.88 -25.28 17.54
C ILE A 71 -11.20 -24.23 18.61
N ASP A 72 -10.15 -23.60 19.16
CA ASP A 72 -10.25 -22.65 20.27
C ASP A 72 -10.99 -21.37 19.84
N THR A 73 -12.25 -21.23 20.27
CA THR A 73 -13.07 -20.05 19.96
C THR A 73 -12.76 -18.84 20.83
N THR A 74 -11.79 -18.93 21.74
CA THR A 74 -11.25 -17.76 22.45
C THR A 74 -10.21 -17.03 21.60
N VAL A 75 -9.66 -17.70 20.58
CA VAL A 75 -8.70 -17.14 19.62
C VAL A 75 -9.36 -16.94 18.25
N TRP A 76 -10.21 -17.88 17.83
CA TRP A 76 -10.80 -17.90 16.50
C TRP A 76 -12.31 -17.67 16.52
N SER A 77 -12.74 -16.69 15.74
CA SER A 77 -14.13 -16.54 15.32
C SER A 77 -14.28 -17.02 13.88
N PHE A 78 -15.51 -17.35 13.47
CA PHE A 78 -15.80 -17.90 12.16
C PHE A 78 -16.81 -17.02 11.43
N ASP A 79 -16.50 -16.72 10.17
CA ASP A 79 -17.49 -16.21 9.22
C ASP A 79 -18.38 -17.38 8.79
N VAL A 80 -19.70 -17.15 8.75
CA VAL A 80 -20.69 -18.19 8.46
C VAL A 80 -21.64 -17.75 7.35
N GLY A 81 -22.07 -18.70 6.53
CA GLY A 81 -22.97 -18.46 5.41
C GLY A 81 -22.27 -18.40 4.06
N GLY A 82 -23.07 -18.30 3.00
CA GLY A 82 -22.60 -18.09 1.63
C GLY A 82 -23.01 -16.70 1.13
N GLY A 83 -23.17 -16.56 -0.19
CA GLY A 83 -23.50 -15.28 -0.81
C GLY A 83 -22.30 -14.59 -1.48
N GLY A 84 -21.18 -15.30 -1.53
CA GLY A 84 -20.08 -15.03 -2.45
C GLY A 84 -19.13 -13.91 -2.06
N TRP A 85 -19.23 -13.40 -0.84
CA TRP A 85 -18.17 -12.66 -0.12
C TRP A 85 -17.49 -11.51 -0.88
N GLY A 86 -18.18 -10.91 -1.86
CA GLY A 86 -17.65 -9.84 -2.72
C GLY A 86 -16.96 -10.33 -4.00
N ASN A 87 -16.69 -11.64 -4.12
CA ASN A 87 -15.87 -12.22 -5.19
C ASN A 87 -16.58 -13.34 -5.97
N ASN A 88 -17.90 -13.43 -5.93
CA ASN A 88 -18.67 -14.50 -6.59
C ASN A 88 -18.31 -15.92 -6.12
N GLU A 89 -17.78 -16.04 -4.89
CA GLU A 89 -17.49 -17.32 -4.24
C GLU A 89 -18.79 -18.15 -4.08
N VAL A 90 -18.68 -19.49 -4.09
CA VAL A 90 -19.87 -20.38 -4.08
C VAL A 90 -20.01 -21.23 -2.82
N GLU A 91 -19.01 -21.23 -1.95
CA GLU A 91 -19.09 -21.98 -0.69
C GLU A 91 -20.06 -21.34 0.31
N VAL A 92 -20.49 -22.17 1.24
CA VAL A 92 -21.06 -21.76 2.52
C VAL A 92 -19.97 -21.97 3.56
N TYR A 93 -19.47 -20.90 4.17
CA TYR A 93 -18.54 -21.03 5.28
C TYR A 93 -19.28 -21.51 6.53
N CYS A 94 -18.62 -22.42 7.26
CA CYS A 94 -19.14 -23.05 8.47
C CYS A 94 -18.11 -22.91 9.59
N GLY A 95 -18.57 -22.58 10.80
CA GLY A 95 -17.80 -22.74 12.03
C GLY A 95 -17.83 -24.19 12.55
N PRO A 96 -17.19 -24.48 13.69
CA PRO A 96 -17.25 -25.80 14.32
C PRO A 96 -18.69 -26.21 14.66
N PRO A 97 -18.96 -27.50 14.91
CA PRO A 97 -20.28 -27.97 15.28
C PRO A 97 -20.90 -27.18 16.44
N GLY A 98 -22.13 -26.69 16.25
CA GLY A 98 -22.84 -25.88 17.23
C GLY A 98 -22.45 -24.39 17.25
N TYR A 99 -21.55 -23.94 16.37
CA TYR A 99 -21.21 -22.53 16.26
C TYR A 99 -22.44 -21.69 15.85
N VAL A 100 -22.59 -20.54 16.51
CA VAL A 100 -23.76 -19.66 16.32
C VAL A 100 -23.80 -19.14 14.89
N GLY A 101 -24.95 -19.27 14.24
CA GLY A 101 -25.18 -18.80 12.88
C GLY A 101 -24.77 -19.79 11.78
N ASN A 102 -24.29 -20.99 12.12
CA ASN A 102 -24.07 -22.05 11.15
C ASN A 102 -25.35 -22.32 10.33
N ASP A 103 -25.17 -22.46 9.01
CA ASP A 103 -26.25 -22.94 8.13
C ASP A 103 -26.64 -24.37 8.54
N SER A 104 -27.91 -24.72 8.31
CA SER A 104 -28.43 -26.08 8.49
C SER A 104 -27.64 -27.18 7.77
N LYS A 105 -26.91 -26.82 6.70
CA LYS A 105 -26.05 -27.73 5.93
C LYS A 105 -24.68 -27.94 6.56
N CYS A 106 -24.27 -27.08 7.49
CA CYS A 106 -22.99 -27.19 8.17
C CYS A 106 -22.94 -28.46 9.05
N PRO A 107 -21.76 -29.08 9.22
CA PRO A 107 -21.62 -30.26 10.07
C PRO A 107 -22.07 -30.01 11.52
N ASN A 108 -22.80 -30.98 12.09
CA ASN A 108 -23.32 -30.93 13.46
C ASN A 108 -22.57 -31.85 14.45
N SER A 109 -21.56 -32.58 13.97
CA SER A 109 -20.65 -33.42 14.76
C SER A 109 -19.23 -33.21 14.24
N LEU A 110 -18.22 -33.34 15.10
CA LEU A 110 -16.83 -33.09 14.74
C LEU A 110 -16.18 -34.40 14.25
N THR A 111 -15.83 -34.46 12.97
CA THR A 111 -15.21 -35.62 12.30
C THR A 111 -14.14 -35.17 11.32
N THR A 112 -13.33 -36.09 10.82
CA THR A 112 -12.32 -35.80 9.78
C THR A 112 -12.92 -35.49 8.40
N SER A 113 -14.25 -35.65 8.25
CA SER A 113 -14.99 -35.24 7.05
C SER A 113 -15.56 -33.82 7.14
N ASN A 114 -15.27 -33.08 8.22
CA ASN A 114 -15.73 -31.71 8.42
C ASN A 114 -14.86 -30.67 7.71
N ASN A 115 -15.42 -29.52 7.37
CA ASN A 115 -14.72 -28.40 6.74
C ASN A 115 -13.50 -27.86 7.52
N ALA A 116 -13.44 -28.06 8.84
CA ALA A 116 -12.22 -27.87 9.62
C ALA A 116 -12.17 -28.76 10.87
N TYR A 117 -10.96 -29.20 11.24
CA TYR A 117 -10.68 -29.99 12.44
C TYR A 117 -9.18 -30.03 12.77
N ILE A 118 -8.83 -30.40 14.00
CA ILE A 118 -7.45 -30.73 14.40
C ILE A 118 -7.18 -32.20 14.08
N ASP A 119 -6.09 -32.51 13.38
CA ASP A 119 -5.79 -33.87 12.92
C ASP A 119 -5.12 -34.76 13.99
N GLY A 120 -4.60 -34.16 15.07
CA GLY A 120 -3.82 -34.85 16.11
C GLY A 120 -2.37 -35.16 15.72
N GLY A 121 -1.98 -34.77 14.51
CA GLY A 121 -0.62 -34.78 13.98
C GLY A 121 0.07 -33.41 14.06
N GLY A 122 -0.55 -32.44 14.73
CA GLY A 122 -0.05 -31.08 14.88
C GLY A 122 -0.59 -30.08 13.86
N ASN A 123 -1.69 -30.39 13.16
CA ASN A 123 -2.23 -29.49 12.15
C ASN A 123 -3.70 -29.16 12.39
N LEU A 124 -4.03 -27.90 12.13
CA LEU A 124 -5.37 -27.53 11.69
C LEU A 124 -5.54 -27.95 10.22
N VAL A 125 -6.65 -28.62 9.94
CA VAL A 125 -7.09 -28.98 8.60
C VAL A 125 -8.23 -28.06 8.20
N ILE A 126 -8.15 -27.45 7.02
CA ILE A 126 -9.26 -26.77 6.34
C ILE A 126 -9.52 -27.48 5.02
N GLN A 127 -10.78 -27.83 4.75
CA GLN A 127 -11.16 -28.55 3.55
C GLN A 127 -12.49 -28.08 2.96
N ALA A 128 -12.54 -28.07 1.62
CA ALA A 128 -13.77 -27.85 0.87
C ALA A 128 -14.51 -29.18 0.69
N ILE A 129 -15.75 -29.25 1.17
CA ILE A 129 -16.57 -30.46 1.11
C ILE A 129 -17.81 -30.22 0.26
N ASN A 130 -18.12 -31.16 -0.63
CA ASN A 130 -19.35 -31.10 -1.42
C ASN A 130 -20.45 -31.90 -0.71
N ASN A 131 -21.40 -31.18 -0.12
CA ASN A 131 -22.55 -31.77 0.54
C ASN A 131 -23.79 -31.64 -0.38
N GLY A 132 -24.05 -32.67 -1.18
CA GLY A 132 -25.25 -32.74 -2.02
C GLY A 132 -25.38 -31.60 -3.04
N GLY A 133 -24.26 -31.13 -3.59
CA GLY A 133 -24.21 -30.01 -4.54
C GLY A 133 -23.98 -28.64 -3.91
N THR A 134 -23.96 -28.53 -2.57
CA THR A 134 -23.50 -27.33 -1.87
C THR A 134 -22.06 -27.51 -1.42
N TRP A 135 -21.18 -26.59 -1.79
CA TRP A 135 -19.82 -26.55 -1.25
C TRP A 135 -19.81 -25.91 0.13
N LEU A 136 -19.16 -26.57 1.10
CA LEU A 136 -18.94 -26.03 2.44
C LEU A 136 -17.43 -25.88 2.67
N SER A 137 -17.04 -24.84 3.39
CA SER A 137 -15.63 -24.58 3.71
C SER A 137 -15.51 -23.82 5.04
N THR A 138 -14.31 -23.34 5.36
CA THR A 138 -14.03 -22.56 6.58
C THR A 138 -13.39 -21.23 6.23
N ARG A 139 -13.85 -20.18 6.90
CA ARG A 139 -13.18 -18.88 7.00
C ARG A 139 -13.12 -18.47 8.46
N MET A 140 -11.94 -18.56 9.04
CA MET A 140 -11.69 -18.27 10.45
C MET A 140 -10.83 -17.04 10.60
N LYS A 141 -11.08 -16.26 11.65
CA LYS A 141 -10.43 -14.98 11.88
C LYS A 141 -10.26 -14.68 13.37
N THR A 142 -9.23 -13.91 13.68
CA THR A 142 -8.94 -13.46 15.05
C THR A 142 -9.65 -12.17 15.44
N GLN A 143 -10.55 -11.66 14.58
CA GLN A 143 -11.21 -10.36 14.76
C GLN A 143 -11.88 -10.22 16.14
N GLY A 144 -11.47 -9.19 16.89
CA GLY A 144 -12.02 -8.90 18.22
C GLY A 144 -11.55 -9.83 19.33
N LEU A 145 -10.69 -10.79 19.01
CA LEU A 145 -10.08 -11.75 19.94
C LEU A 145 -8.58 -11.48 20.06
N GLU A 146 -7.87 -11.44 18.93
CA GLU A 146 -6.45 -11.12 18.84
C GLU A 146 -6.18 -10.14 17.70
N ASN A 147 -5.36 -9.12 17.98
CA ASN A 147 -5.00 -8.09 17.00
C ASN A 147 -3.48 -7.90 16.99
N PHE A 148 -2.95 -7.66 15.81
CA PHE A 148 -1.53 -7.52 15.58
C PHE A 148 -1.20 -6.12 15.10
N THR A 149 -0.02 -5.63 15.44
CA THR A 149 0.50 -4.36 14.93
C THR A 149 1.99 -4.51 14.81
N TYR A 150 2.54 -4.50 13.60
CA TYR A 150 3.96 -4.73 13.34
C TYR A 150 4.49 -6.08 13.84
N GLY A 151 5.74 -6.35 13.47
CA GLY A 151 6.43 -7.59 13.78
C GLY A 151 6.45 -8.54 12.60
N ARG A 152 6.79 -9.80 12.87
CA ARG A 152 6.80 -10.87 11.88
C ARG A 152 5.59 -11.76 12.11
N ILE A 153 4.73 -11.89 11.12
CA ILE A 153 3.56 -12.79 11.16
C ILE A 153 3.80 -13.87 10.12
N GLU A 154 3.64 -15.14 10.51
CA GLU A 154 3.79 -16.26 9.58
C GLU A 154 2.88 -17.43 9.92
N ALA A 155 2.57 -18.22 8.91
CA ALA A 155 1.95 -19.52 9.06
C ALA A 155 2.70 -20.57 8.24
N ASN A 156 2.84 -21.77 8.78
CA ASN A 156 3.45 -22.90 8.08
C ASN A 156 2.34 -23.77 7.48
N ILE A 157 2.23 -23.76 6.15
CA ILE A 157 1.03 -24.18 5.43
C ILE A 157 1.39 -25.10 4.28
N GLN A 158 0.57 -26.14 4.08
CA GLN A 158 0.56 -26.95 2.86
C GLN A 158 -0.82 -26.80 2.22
N LEU A 159 -0.84 -26.49 0.92
CA LEU A 159 -2.07 -26.16 0.21
C LEU A 159 -2.69 -27.37 -0.51
N PRO A 160 -4.00 -27.32 -0.79
CA PRO A 160 -4.61 -28.25 -1.73
C PRO A 160 -4.06 -28.03 -3.14
N ASP A 161 -4.24 -29.02 -4.02
CA ASP A 161 -3.89 -28.88 -5.43
C ASP A 161 -4.78 -27.85 -6.13
N THR A 162 -4.20 -26.71 -6.51
CA THR A 162 -4.84 -25.62 -7.25
C THR A 162 -4.49 -25.65 -8.74
N THR A 163 -3.94 -26.75 -9.26
CA THR A 163 -3.61 -26.86 -10.69
C THR A 163 -4.85 -26.69 -11.57
N ASN A 164 -6.01 -27.15 -11.11
CA ASN A 164 -7.29 -26.95 -11.78
C ASN A 164 -8.12 -25.87 -11.08
N GLN A 165 -9.07 -25.28 -11.81
CA GLN A 165 -10.01 -24.30 -11.25
C GLN A 165 -10.85 -24.90 -10.12
N GLY A 166 -11.32 -24.03 -9.24
CA GLY A 166 -12.33 -24.32 -8.23
C GLY A 166 -11.89 -24.04 -6.81
N LEU A 167 -10.60 -23.93 -6.51
CA LEU A 167 -10.09 -23.65 -5.17
C LEU A 167 -9.29 -22.36 -5.13
N TRP A 168 -9.44 -21.61 -4.04
CA TRP A 168 -8.70 -20.39 -3.75
C TRP A 168 -8.42 -20.31 -2.23
N PRO A 169 -7.35 -20.99 -1.75
CA PRO A 169 -6.85 -20.80 -0.40
C PRO A 169 -6.21 -19.42 -0.20
N ALA A 170 -6.38 -18.87 1.01
CA ALA A 170 -5.73 -17.64 1.42
C ALA A 170 -5.25 -17.65 2.90
N PHE A 171 -4.20 -16.88 3.17
CA PHE A 171 -3.75 -16.44 4.50
C PHE A 171 -3.44 -14.95 4.43
N TRP A 172 -4.17 -14.15 5.21
CA TRP A 172 -4.28 -12.72 4.97
C TRP A 172 -4.71 -11.97 6.23
N SER A 173 -4.77 -10.64 6.16
CA SER A 173 -5.19 -9.80 7.27
C SER A 173 -6.06 -8.62 6.83
N LEU A 174 -6.88 -8.12 7.76
CA LEU A 174 -7.72 -6.94 7.57
C LEU A 174 -7.55 -5.98 8.74
N GLY A 175 -7.61 -4.68 8.46
CA GLY A 175 -7.59 -3.65 9.51
C GLY A 175 -8.74 -3.81 10.50
N THR A 176 -8.45 -3.70 11.80
CA THR A 176 -9.44 -3.85 12.87
C THR A 176 -10.55 -2.80 12.83
N ASN A 177 -10.30 -1.68 12.14
CA ASN A 177 -11.24 -0.59 11.92
C ASN A 177 -12.22 -0.84 10.75
N ILE A 178 -12.24 -2.03 10.13
CA ILE A 178 -13.15 -2.38 9.02
C ILE A 178 -14.61 -2.05 9.29
N THR A 179 -15.10 -2.23 10.51
CA THR A 179 -16.50 -1.91 10.88
C THR A 179 -16.79 -0.41 10.97
N THR A 180 -15.75 0.43 11.00
CA THR A 180 -15.86 1.89 11.12
C THR A 180 -15.55 2.62 9.81
N VAL A 181 -14.56 2.16 9.03
CA VAL A 181 -14.14 2.82 7.78
C VAL A 181 -14.47 2.04 6.53
N GLY A 182 -14.82 0.75 6.66
CA GLY A 182 -15.10 -0.14 5.54
C GLY A 182 -13.87 -0.56 4.75
N TRP A 183 -14.02 -1.61 3.96
CA TRP A 183 -13.05 -2.02 2.95
C TRP A 183 -13.18 -1.14 1.69
N PRO A 184 -12.09 -0.81 0.98
CA PRO A 184 -10.69 -1.18 1.24
C PRO A 184 -9.95 -0.18 2.15
N THR A 185 -10.67 0.80 2.73
CA THR A 185 -10.05 1.87 3.54
C THR A 185 -9.39 1.33 4.81
N CYS A 186 -9.88 0.22 5.36
CA CYS A 186 -9.28 -0.43 6.53
C CYS A 186 -7.91 -1.04 6.27
N GLY A 187 -7.55 -1.26 5.00
CA GLY A 187 -6.38 -2.05 4.61
C GLY A 187 -6.68 -3.55 4.62
N GLU A 188 -6.12 -4.21 3.61
CA GLU A 188 -6.05 -5.67 3.45
C GLU A 188 -4.62 -6.03 3.06
N ASP A 189 -4.06 -7.06 3.67
CA ASP A 189 -2.72 -7.56 3.38
C ASP A 189 -2.78 -9.08 3.21
N ASP A 190 -2.65 -9.51 1.95
CA ASP A 190 -2.74 -10.89 1.53
C ASP A 190 -1.35 -11.51 1.52
N PHE A 191 -1.04 -12.24 2.59
CA PHE A 191 0.29 -12.85 2.75
C PHE A 191 0.49 -14.00 1.76
N MET A 192 -0.57 -14.79 1.53
CA MET A 192 -0.58 -15.88 0.58
C MET A 192 -1.96 -16.03 -0.04
N GLU A 193 -1.99 -16.00 -1.37
CA GLU A 193 -3.13 -16.45 -2.15
C GLU A 193 -2.67 -17.34 -3.30
N VAL A 194 -3.45 -18.38 -3.57
CA VAL A 194 -3.17 -19.30 -4.67
C VAL A 194 -4.47 -19.71 -5.34
N TRP A 195 -4.50 -19.65 -6.67
CA TRP A 195 -5.57 -20.22 -7.47
C TRP A 195 -4.99 -20.73 -8.79
N SER A 196 -5.88 -21.30 -9.61
CA SER A 196 -5.50 -21.95 -10.86
C SER A 196 -4.83 -21.03 -11.89
N PRO A 197 -3.76 -21.49 -12.55
CA PRO A 197 -3.18 -20.82 -13.71
C PRO A 197 -4.15 -20.62 -14.88
N GLN A 198 -5.26 -21.39 -14.94
CA GLN A 198 -6.27 -21.25 -15.99
C GLN A 198 -7.17 -20.02 -15.79
N VAL A 199 -7.14 -19.38 -14.62
CA VAL A 199 -7.95 -18.21 -14.29
C VAL A 199 -7.00 -17.06 -14.03
N LEU A 200 -7.04 -16.01 -14.86
CA LEU A 200 -6.24 -14.80 -14.69
C LEU A 200 -4.74 -15.03 -14.41
N ASN A 201 -4.17 -16.13 -14.94
CA ASN A 201 -2.78 -16.55 -14.72
C ASN A 201 -2.40 -16.72 -13.24
N GLY A 202 -3.26 -17.33 -12.44
CA GLY A 202 -2.96 -17.66 -11.05
C GLY A 202 -1.65 -18.42 -10.86
N PRO A 203 -1.01 -18.29 -9.69
CA PRO A 203 0.30 -18.89 -9.45
C PRO A 203 0.26 -20.44 -9.47
N GLY A 204 -0.90 -21.04 -9.23
CA GLY A 204 -1.08 -22.49 -9.12
C GLY A 204 -0.19 -23.10 -8.04
N THR A 205 0.07 -24.40 -8.17
CA THR A 205 0.91 -25.12 -7.20
C THR A 205 2.38 -24.71 -7.20
N GLY A 206 2.82 -24.04 -8.27
CA GLY A 206 4.20 -23.61 -8.47
C GLY A 206 4.53 -22.23 -7.90
N GLY A 207 3.61 -21.56 -7.20
CA GLY A 207 3.89 -20.22 -6.67
C GLY A 207 2.97 -19.74 -5.56
N ASN A 208 3.05 -18.43 -5.33
CA ASN A 208 2.23 -17.65 -4.42
C ASN A 208 2.05 -16.23 -5.00
N ILE A 209 0.93 -15.57 -4.72
CA ILE A 209 0.81 -14.13 -4.89
C ILE A 209 0.56 -13.48 -3.52
N SER A 210 1.10 -12.28 -3.35
CA SER A 210 0.78 -11.43 -2.21
C SER A 210 0.29 -10.09 -2.72
N THR A 211 -0.65 -9.48 -2.01
CA THR A 211 -1.26 -8.23 -2.45
C THR A 211 -1.55 -7.36 -1.24
N ILE A 212 -1.42 -6.05 -1.39
CA ILE A 212 -1.95 -5.11 -0.40
C ILE A 212 -3.08 -4.31 -1.03
N HIS A 213 -4.18 -4.14 -0.31
CA HIS A 213 -5.29 -3.28 -0.72
C HIS A 213 -5.39 -2.06 0.19
N THR A 214 -5.60 -0.92 -0.43
CA THR A 214 -5.74 0.38 0.23
C THR A 214 -6.98 1.09 -0.30
N LYS A 215 -7.29 2.26 0.29
CA LYS A 215 -8.45 3.06 -0.09
C LYS A 215 -8.57 3.31 -1.59
N SER A 216 -7.44 3.46 -2.30
CA SER A 216 -7.44 3.87 -3.72
C SER A 216 -7.19 2.73 -4.70
N THR A 217 -7.01 1.48 -4.24
CA THR A 217 -6.70 0.34 -5.12
C THR A 217 -7.85 -0.61 -5.39
N ASP A 218 -8.93 -0.54 -4.60
CA ASP A 218 -10.06 -1.47 -4.67
C ASP A 218 -9.59 -2.93 -4.77
N GLY A 219 -10.32 -3.79 -5.50
CA GLY A 219 -9.98 -5.21 -5.67
C GLY A 219 -8.78 -5.46 -6.58
N ALA A 220 -8.19 -4.42 -7.18
CA ALA A 220 -6.96 -4.57 -7.94
C ALA A 220 -5.74 -4.65 -7.02
N GLY A 221 -5.78 -4.05 -5.83
CA GLY A 221 -4.60 -3.97 -4.96
C GLY A 221 -3.48 -3.10 -5.53
N VAL A 222 -2.39 -2.93 -4.77
CA VAL A 222 -1.20 -2.20 -5.23
C VAL A 222 -0.46 -3.05 -6.24
N GLN A 223 -0.33 -2.51 -7.46
CA GLN A 223 0.28 -3.20 -8.61
C GLN A 223 1.73 -2.78 -8.87
N THR A 224 2.33 -2.05 -7.94
CA THR A 224 3.75 -1.69 -8.02
C THR A 224 4.59 -2.82 -7.42
N ASN A 225 5.71 -3.13 -8.07
CA ASN A 225 6.65 -4.21 -7.72
C ASN A 225 6.19 -5.63 -8.09
N LYS A 226 7.15 -6.57 -8.07
CA LYS A 226 6.87 -7.99 -8.33
C LYS A 226 6.28 -8.60 -7.06
N HIS A 227 5.04 -9.03 -7.16
CA HIS A 227 4.28 -9.58 -6.03
C HIS A 227 3.93 -11.07 -6.17
N THR A 228 4.57 -11.76 -7.12
CA THR A 228 4.42 -13.21 -7.32
C THR A 228 5.72 -13.92 -6.96
N PHE A 229 5.62 -14.88 -6.05
CA PHE A 229 6.69 -15.83 -5.76
C PHE A 229 6.56 -17.06 -6.64
N LYS A 230 7.70 -17.60 -7.10
CA LYS A 230 7.76 -18.87 -7.82
C LYS A 230 8.68 -19.81 -7.06
N PHE A 231 8.20 -21.01 -6.78
CA PHE A 231 9.01 -22.04 -6.16
C PHE A 231 10.18 -22.43 -7.08
N PRO A 232 11.37 -22.70 -6.52
CA PRO A 232 12.45 -23.31 -7.29
C PRO A 232 12.01 -24.67 -7.86
N THR A 233 12.66 -25.09 -8.95
CA THR A 233 12.31 -26.33 -9.65
C THR A 233 12.26 -27.54 -8.70
N GLY A 234 11.14 -28.26 -8.72
CA GLY A 234 10.92 -29.45 -7.89
C GLY A 234 10.23 -29.18 -6.55
N MET A 235 9.96 -27.92 -6.20
CA MET A 235 9.15 -27.53 -5.06
C MET A 235 7.78 -27.01 -5.51
N ALA A 236 6.75 -27.24 -4.68
CA ALA A 236 5.38 -26.82 -4.92
C ALA A 236 4.62 -26.73 -3.59
N ASN A 237 3.70 -25.78 -3.51
CA ASN A 237 2.93 -25.47 -2.28
C ASN A 237 2.02 -26.61 -1.81
N ASN A 238 1.75 -27.61 -2.64
CA ASN A 238 0.88 -28.74 -2.33
C ASN A 238 1.65 -30.03 -1.98
N THR A 239 2.99 -29.99 -1.97
CA THR A 239 3.84 -31.16 -1.71
C THR A 239 4.58 -31.13 -0.37
N ALA A 240 4.65 -29.95 0.26
CA ALA A 240 5.27 -29.76 1.57
C ALA A 240 4.64 -28.58 2.29
N LEU A 241 4.88 -28.50 3.61
CA LEU A 241 4.64 -27.29 4.39
C LEU A 241 5.66 -26.21 3.99
N HIS A 242 5.17 -24.99 3.79
CA HIS A 242 5.97 -23.80 3.51
C HIS A 242 5.57 -22.66 4.45
N LYS A 243 6.53 -21.84 4.86
CA LYS A 243 6.24 -20.67 5.70
C LYS A 243 5.85 -19.50 4.83
N TYR A 244 4.61 -19.05 4.94
CA TYR A 244 4.14 -17.81 4.31
C TYR A 244 4.06 -16.75 5.37
N GLY A 245 4.67 -15.58 5.14
CA GLY A 245 4.68 -14.56 6.16
C GLY A 245 5.08 -13.18 5.68
N VAL A 246 4.95 -12.23 6.61
CA VAL A 246 5.33 -10.84 6.43
C VAL A 246 6.22 -10.36 7.57
N ILE A 247 7.15 -9.46 7.24
CA ILE A 247 7.80 -8.55 8.19
C ILE A 247 7.14 -7.19 8.01
N TRP A 248 6.40 -6.79 9.03
CA TRP A 248 5.58 -5.59 9.03
C TRP A 248 6.15 -4.56 10.01
N SER A 249 6.36 -3.35 9.53
CA SER A 249 6.83 -2.21 10.32
C SER A 249 6.15 -0.92 9.87
N ALA A 250 6.45 0.18 10.54
CA ALA A 250 5.95 1.49 10.15
C ALA A 250 6.21 1.78 8.66
N ASN A 251 5.14 2.04 7.90
CA ASN A 251 5.20 2.41 6.48
C ASN A 251 5.79 1.35 5.52
N MET A 252 6.01 0.10 5.96
CA MET A 252 6.62 -0.95 5.14
C MET A 252 6.10 -2.35 5.52
N VAL A 253 5.74 -3.15 4.52
CA VAL A 253 5.43 -4.58 4.63
C VAL A 253 6.34 -5.36 3.67
N GLN A 254 6.95 -6.43 4.14
CA GLN A 254 7.83 -7.30 3.37
C GLN A 254 7.31 -8.73 3.40
N HIS A 255 7.02 -9.31 2.24
CA HIS A 255 6.44 -10.65 2.10
C HIS A 255 7.50 -11.66 1.73
N TYR A 256 7.41 -12.84 2.33
CA TYR A 256 8.35 -13.93 2.09
C TYR A 256 7.66 -15.29 2.02
N VAL A 257 8.33 -16.23 1.36
CA VAL A 257 8.06 -17.66 1.43
C VAL A 257 9.33 -18.34 1.93
N ASP A 258 9.20 -19.18 2.96
CA ASP A 258 10.22 -19.98 3.65
C ASP A 258 11.33 -19.20 4.39
N ASP A 259 11.87 -18.13 3.81
CA ASP A 259 13.00 -17.40 4.39
C ASP A 259 12.69 -15.90 4.60
N PRO A 260 12.50 -15.45 5.86
CA PRO A 260 12.28 -14.03 6.16
C PRO A 260 13.46 -13.12 5.80
N ALA A 261 14.67 -13.64 5.55
CA ALA A 261 15.80 -12.84 5.08
C ALA A 261 15.73 -12.50 3.58
N HIS A 262 14.87 -13.19 2.82
CA HIS A 262 14.74 -13.07 1.37
C HIS A 262 13.29 -12.77 0.96
N PRO A 263 12.75 -11.59 1.32
CA PRO A 263 11.43 -11.19 0.85
C PRO A 263 11.40 -11.12 -0.69
N PHE A 264 10.28 -11.51 -1.28
CA PHE A 264 10.08 -11.42 -2.74
C PHE A 264 9.25 -10.20 -3.15
N TYR A 265 8.52 -9.60 -2.20
CA TYR A 265 7.68 -8.43 -2.40
C TYR A 265 7.79 -7.49 -1.21
N ILE A 266 8.14 -6.22 -1.47
CA ILE A 266 8.17 -5.17 -0.45
C ILE A 266 7.27 -4.04 -0.91
N ALA A 267 6.32 -3.68 -0.06
CA ALA A 267 5.40 -2.57 -0.25
C ALA A 267 5.63 -1.50 0.81
N THR A 268 5.58 -0.25 0.39
CA THR A 268 5.84 0.92 1.23
C THR A 268 4.79 2.00 1.00
N ILE A 269 4.70 2.98 1.90
CA ILE A 269 3.85 4.16 1.66
C ILE A 269 4.23 4.92 0.37
N SER A 270 5.48 4.80 -0.09
CA SER A 270 5.95 5.44 -1.33
C SER A 270 5.49 4.74 -2.61
N ASP A 271 4.92 3.54 -2.50
CA ASP A 271 4.27 2.84 -3.61
C ASP A 271 2.86 3.39 -3.92
N LEU A 272 2.28 4.16 -3.00
CA LEU A 272 0.91 4.64 -3.11
C LEU A 272 0.78 5.88 -4.00
N GLY A 273 -0.37 5.98 -4.68
CA GLY A 273 -0.73 7.14 -5.49
C GLY A 273 -0.98 8.41 -4.67
N ALA A 274 -0.91 9.57 -5.32
CA ALA A 274 -1.17 10.86 -4.66
C ALA A 274 -2.59 10.90 -4.05
N GLY A 275 -2.68 11.19 -2.75
CA GLY A 275 -3.95 11.28 -2.01
C GLY A 275 -4.43 9.96 -1.40
N ASP A 276 -3.71 8.86 -1.63
CA ASP A 276 -3.97 7.59 -0.98
C ASP A 276 -3.37 7.54 0.43
N LEU A 277 -3.87 6.62 1.25
CA LEU A 277 -3.49 6.49 2.66
C LEU A 277 -2.93 5.11 2.93
N TRP A 278 -1.80 5.06 3.66
CA TRP A 278 -1.21 3.82 4.13
C TRP A 278 -1.99 3.28 5.34
N PRO A 279 -2.73 2.17 5.23
CA PRO A 279 -3.55 1.66 6.32
C PRO A 279 -2.74 0.80 7.31
N PHE A 280 -1.58 0.29 6.90
CA PHE A 280 -0.75 -0.64 7.68
C PHE A 280 0.10 0.07 8.75
N ASN A 281 -0.37 1.19 9.27
CA ASN A 281 0.07 1.72 10.57
C ASN A 281 -0.98 1.53 11.67
N ALA A 282 -2.14 0.97 11.32
CA ALA A 282 -3.18 0.54 12.25
C ALA A 282 -3.07 -0.95 12.56
N SER A 283 -3.77 -1.41 13.61
CA SER A 283 -3.83 -2.83 13.94
C SER A 283 -4.64 -3.61 12.91
N SER A 284 -4.26 -4.88 12.71
CA SER A 284 -4.95 -5.84 11.85
C SER A 284 -5.27 -7.13 12.62
N PHE A 285 -6.27 -7.87 12.15
CA PHE A 285 -6.53 -9.25 12.55
C PHE A 285 -6.27 -10.17 11.36
N ILE A 286 -5.89 -11.43 11.63
CA ILE A 286 -5.57 -12.41 10.59
C ILE A 286 -6.78 -13.29 10.24
N LEU A 287 -6.78 -13.81 9.02
CA LEU A 287 -7.76 -14.72 8.46
C LEU A 287 -7.08 -15.91 7.78
N LEU A 288 -7.72 -17.08 7.88
CA LEU A 288 -7.41 -18.28 7.10
C LEU A 288 -8.71 -18.76 6.45
N ASN A 289 -8.71 -19.00 5.15
CA ASN A 289 -9.86 -19.59 4.47
C ASN A 289 -9.49 -20.40 3.22
N LEU A 290 -10.42 -21.25 2.82
CA LEU A 290 -10.38 -21.94 1.53
C LEU A 290 -11.66 -21.59 0.75
N ALA A 291 -11.59 -20.62 -0.15
CA ALA A 291 -12.72 -20.28 -1.01
C ALA A 291 -12.92 -21.35 -2.10
N VAL A 292 -14.17 -21.51 -2.54
CA VAL A 292 -14.55 -22.38 -3.65
C VAL A 292 -15.14 -21.55 -4.78
N GLY A 293 -14.53 -21.64 -5.96
CA GLY A 293 -14.86 -20.84 -7.12
C GLY A 293 -14.56 -19.35 -6.94
N GLY A 294 -15.37 -18.49 -7.54
CA GLY A 294 -15.20 -17.03 -7.48
C GLY A 294 -14.38 -16.44 -8.61
N THR A 295 -14.14 -15.13 -8.54
CA THR A 295 -13.45 -14.35 -9.58
C THR A 295 -12.04 -14.87 -9.84
N LEU A 296 -11.30 -15.24 -8.79
CA LEU A 296 -9.97 -15.84 -8.91
C LEU A 296 -10.01 -17.37 -8.88
N GLY A 297 -10.78 -17.99 -7.98
CA GLY A 297 -10.88 -19.45 -7.91
C GLY A 297 -11.51 -20.09 -9.16
N GLY A 298 -12.26 -19.33 -9.96
CA GLY A 298 -12.84 -19.78 -11.23
C GLY A 298 -14.07 -20.66 -11.07
N SER A 299 -14.28 -21.58 -12.02
CA SER A 299 -15.42 -22.49 -11.98
C SER A 299 -15.15 -23.68 -11.05
N PRO A 300 -16.06 -24.02 -10.13
CA PRO A 300 -15.98 -25.24 -9.33
C PRO A 300 -16.48 -26.49 -10.10
N SER A 301 -16.83 -26.35 -11.39
CA SER A 301 -17.31 -27.46 -12.20
C SER A 301 -16.22 -28.52 -12.38
N GLY A 302 -16.53 -29.76 -12.02
CA GLY A 302 -15.57 -30.87 -12.06
C GLY A 302 -14.57 -30.89 -10.91
N LEU A 303 -14.70 -29.98 -9.93
CA LEU A 303 -13.93 -30.02 -8.70
C LEU A 303 -14.32 -31.27 -7.89
N ALA A 304 -13.35 -32.14 -7.66
CA ALA A 304 -13.47 -33.21 -6.67
C ALA A 304 -13.09 -32.66 -5.29
N SER A 305 -13.58 -33.30 -4.21
CA SER A 305 -13.03 -33.02 -2.89
C SER A 305 -11.52 -33.26 -2.91
N PRO A 306 -10.71 -32.30 -2.44
CA PRO A 306 -9.27 -32.35 -2.62
C PRO A 306 -8.67 -33.51 -1.81
N THR A 307 -7.76 -34.26 -2.42
CA THR A 307 -7.06 -35.38 -1.77
C THR A 307 -6.05 -34.91 -0.72
N GLN A 308 -5.52 -33.70 -0.91
CA GLN A 308 -4.68 -32.97 0.03
C GLN A 308 -5.47 -31.76 0.53
N SER A 309 -5.63 -31.63 1.85
CA SER A 309 -6.32 -30.48 2.45
C SER A 309 -5.38 -29.28 2.62
N TYR A 310 -5.95 -28.11 2.92
CA TYR A 310 -5.19 -26.96 3.42
C TYR A 310 -4.80 -27.27 4.87
N LEU A 311 -3.53 -27.63 5.06
CA LEU A 311 -2.94 -27.90 6.37
C LEU A 311 -2.25 -26.66 6.92
N VAL A 312 -2.45 -26.39 8.20
CA VAL A 312 -1.77 -25.32 8.94
C VAL A 312 -1.12 -25.96 10.16
N ASP A 313 0.20 -26.06 10.14
CA ASP A 313 1.02 -26.56 11.25
C ASP A 313 1.04 -25.53 12.38
N TYR A 314 1.30 -24.25 12.05
CA TYR A 314 1.15 -23.18 13.03
C TYR A 314 0.80 -21.84 12.41
N VAL A 315 0.37 -20.93 13.26
CA VAL A 315 0.35 -19.49 13.02
C VAL A 315 1.08 -18.80 14.16
N ARG A 316 2.06 -17.95 13.85
CA ARG A 316 2.88 -17.27 14.86
C ARG A 316 3.06 -15.80 14.55
N GLN A 317 3.15 -15.01 15.61
CA GLN A 317 3.60 -13.62 15.54
C GLN A 317 4.81 -13.41 16.47
N TYR A 318 5.77 -12.64 15.97
CA TYR A 318 6.98 -12.27 16.69
C TYR A 318 7.19 -10.76 16.66
N LYS A 319 7.87 -10.24 17.69
CA LYS A 319 8.38 -8.87 17.73
C LYS A 319 9.89 -8.84 17.51
N ALA A 320 10.34 -7.91 16.67
CA ALA A 320 11.75 -7.64 16.51
C ALA A 320 12.32 -7.04 17.79
N SER A 321 13.54 -7.48 18.14
CA SER A 321 14.39 -6.73 19.05
C SER A 321 14.81 -5.42 18.38
N ALA A 322 15.06 -4.39 19.18
CA ALA A 322 15.54 -3.12 18.64
C ALA A 322 16.86 -3.32 17.88
N VAL A 323 16.93 -2.80 16.65
CA VAL A 323 18.16 -2.81 15.84
C VAL A 323 18.92 -1.50 16.01
N PRO A 324 20.25 -1.48 15.79
CA PRO A 324 21.01 -0.24 15.72
C PRO A 324 20.42 0.74 14.68
N ARG A 325 20.26 1.99 15.09
CA ARG A 325 19.72 3.06 14.22
C ARG A 325 20.65 3.32 13.04
N PRO A 326 20.12 3.52 11.82
CA PRO A 326 20.91 3.95 10.67
C PRO A 326 21.65 5.26 10.96
N VAL A 327 22.91 5.37 10.53
CA VAL A 327 23.65 6.63 10.59
C VAL A 327 23.52 7.33 9.23
N LEU A 328 22.83 8.47 9.20
CA LEU A 328 22.62 9.23 7.97
C LEU A 328 23.61 10.40 7.89
N PRO A 329 24.60 10.37 6.97
CA PRO A 329 25.48 11.51 6.76
C PRO A 329 24.73 12.67 6.09
N ALA A 330 25.17 13.91 6.33
CA ALA A 330 24.64 15.09 5.67
C ALA A 330 24.83 14.96 4.13
N PRO A 331 23.75 14.90 3.34
CA PRO A 331 23.88 14.81 1.90
C PRO A 331 24.36 16.15 1.31
N PRO A 332 25.01 16.16 0.14
CA PRO A 332 25.31 17.39 -0.58
C PRO A 332 24.04 18.23 -0.82
N PRO A 333 24.12 19.58 -0.80
CA PRO A 333 22.95 20.43 -1.06
C PRO A 333 22.47 20.29 -2.51
N ILE A 334 21.15 20.31 -2.71
CA ILE A 334 20.51 20.29 -4.04
C ILE A 334 20.34 21.72 -4.54
N THR A 335 20.76 22.00 -5.77
CA THR A 335 20.55 23.31 -6.41
C THR A 335 19.61 23.17 -7.60
N VAL A 336 18.37 23.62 -7.44
CA VAL A 336 17.33 23.59 -8.49
C VAL A 336 17.20 24.97 -9.14
N LYS A 337 17.24 25.03 -10.47
CA LYS A 337 16.94 26.28 -11.18
C LYS A 337 15.43 26.51 -11.19
N ALA A 338 14.98 27.72 -10.84
CA ALA A 338 13.56 28.07 -10.90
C ALA A 338 12.99 27.82 -12.30
N GLY A 339 11.88 27.07 -12.39
CA GLY A 339 11.30 26.67 -13.67
C GLY A 339 11.78 25.33 -14.23
N ASP A 340 12.76 24.69 -13.60
CA ASP A 340 13.23 23.36 -14.01
C ASP A 340 12.25 22.26 -13.59
N SER A 341 11.92 21.39 -14.54
CA SER A 341 11.01 20.26 -14.36
C SER A 341 11.70 18.90 -14.46
N GLY A 342 13.03 18.84 -14.57
CA GLY A 342 13.76 17.57 -14.52
C GLY A 342 15.21 17.64 -15.01
N GLY A 343 16.16 17.32 -14.12
CA GLY A 343 17.58 17.19 -14.45
C GLY A 343 18.40 16.57 -13.32
N VAL A 344 19.62 16.08 -13.62
CA VAL A 344 20.58 15.49 -12.66
C VAL A 344 20.92 16.45 -11.52
N ALA A 345 20.88 17.76 -11.76
CA ALA A 345 21.14 18.81 -10.78
C ALA A 345 20.11 18.87 -9.63
N ASN A 346 18.94 18.24 -9.80
CA ASN A 346 17.88 18.22 -8.79
C ASN A 346 17.94 16.99 -7.87
N THR A 347 19.06 16.27 -7.92
CA THR A 347 19.29 15.08 -7.09
C THR A 347 20.47 15.28 -6.15
N SER A 348 20.41 14.66 -4.98
CA SER A 348 21.54 14.50 -4.06
C SER A 348 21.65 13.04 -3.64
N LYS A 349 22.87 12.58 -3.38
CA LYS A 349 23.14 11.17 -3.08
C LYS A 349 23.96 11.05 -1.81
N PHE A 350 23.65 10.05 -1.02
CA PHE A 350 24.45 9.68 0.15
C PHE A 350 24.40 8.17 0.36
N THR A 351 25.38 7.64 1.08
CA THR A 351 25.42 6.24 1.50
C THR A 351 25.03 6.19 2.98
N PRO A 352 23.89 5.58 3.35
CA PRO A 352 23.54 5.40 4.75
C PRO A 352 24.50 4.43 5.42
N GLY A 353 24.87 4.72 6.66
CA GLY A 353 25.58 3.80 7.55
C GLY A 353 24.62 2.77 8.13
N LEU A 354 24.27 1.76 7.32
CA LEU A 354 23.45 0.63 7.76
C LEU A 354 24.30 -0.39 8.52
N THR A 355 23.77 -0.93 9.61
CA THR A 355 24.42 -2.03 10.32
C THR A 355 24.14 -3.33 9.58
N SER A 356 25.17 -4.11 9.28
CA SER A 356 24.99 -5.36 8.52
C SER A 356 24.10 -6.36 9.28
N GLY A 357 23.20 -7.02 8.54
CA GLY A 357 22.27 -8.01 9.04
C GLY A 357 21.01 -7.43 9.69
N THR A 358 20.80 -6.12 9.71
CA THR A 358 19.63 -5.52 10.39
C THR A 358 18.35 -5.46 9.56
N GLY A 359 18.32 -6.13 8.41
CA GLY A 359 17.13 -6.15 7.55
C GLY A 359 17.09 -5.02 6.53
N PHE A 360 15.88 -4.75 6.04
CA PHE A 360 15.57 -3.65 5.13
C PHE A 360 15.29 -2.35 5.90
N VAL A 361 15.71 -1.23 5.30
CA VAL A 361 15.43 0.12 5.80
C VAL A 361 14.67 0.88 4.73
N PHE A 362 13.44 1.29 5.05
CA PHE A 362 12.63 2.14 4.19
C PHE A 362 13.07 3.60 4.32
N PHE A 363 13.14 4.31 3.19
CA PHE A 363 13.45 5.73 3.15
C PHE A 363 12.31 6.55 2.56
N SER A 364 12.01 7.68 3.20
CA SER A 364 11.12 8.71 2.65
C SER A 364 11.72 10.09 2.86
N CYS A 365 11.08 11.11 2.31
CA CYS A 365 11.50 12.49 2.51
C CYS A 365 10.31 13.42 2.65
N SER A 366 10.57 14.58 3.25
CA SER A 366 9.67 15.73 3.27
C SER A 366 10.45 16.99 2.97
N MET A 367 9.78 18.03 2.48
CA MET A 367 10.42 19.33 2.28
C MET A 367 9.48 20.46 2.62
N ASN A 368 10.04 21.59 3.05
CA ASN A 368 9.25 22.78 3.44
C ASN A 368 9.05 23.78 2.29
N ALA A 369 9.54 23.50 1.08
CA ALA A 369 9.31 24.38 -0.05
C ALA A 369 7.87 24.22 -0.57
N PRO A 370 7.19 25.32 -0.91
CA PRO A 370 5.84 25.25 -1.45
C PRO A 370 5.86 24.82 -2.92
N LYS A 371 4.82 24.07 -3.34
CA LYS A 371 4.62 23.62 -4.73
C LYS A 371 5.78 22.80 -5.30
N SER A 372 6.40 22.00 -4.43
CA SER A 372 7.46 21.07 -4.76
C SER A 372 7.17 19.71 -4.13
N SER A 373 7.87 18.70 -4.61
CA SER A 373 7.88 17.37 -4.04
C SER A 373 9.32 16.88 -3.89
N CYS A 374 9.50 15.91 -3.02
CA CYS A 374 10.73 15.14 -2.97
C CYS A 374 10.38 13.66 -3.12
N SER A 375 11.31 12.88 -3.66
CA SER A 375 11.26 11.43 -3.66
C SER A 375 12.61 10.87 -3.28
N VAL A 376 12.60 9.67 -2.72
CA VAL A 376 13.82 8.90 -2.44
C VAL A 376 13.82 7.67 -3.34
N SER A 377 14.98 7.32 -3.86
CA SER A 377 15.19 6.02 -4.50
C SER A 377 16.50 5.38 -4.08
N THR A 378 16.53 4.06 -4.08
CA THR A 378 17.70 3.22 -3.79
C THR A 378 18.03 2.36 -5.02
N SER A 379 19.01 1.47 -4.86
CA SER A 379 19.40 0.49 -5.89
C SER A 379 18.86 -0.91 -5.63
N ASP A 380 17.99 -1.09 -4.63
CA ASP A 380 17.46 -2.41 -4.27
C ASP A 380 16.57 -2.97 -5.41
N PRO A 381 16.73 -4.26 -5.77
CA PRO A 381 16.02 -4.86 -6.89
C PRO A 381 14.57 -5.25 -6.60
N ILE A 382 14.15 -5.30 -5.33
CA ILE A 382 12.79 -5.68 -4.91
C ILE A 382 11.92 -4.44 -4.80
N SER A 383 12.39 -3.40 -4.13
CA SER A 383 11.70 -2.12 -4.02
C SER A 383 12.66 -0.94 -4.16
N PRO A 384 12.34 0.08 -4.97
CA PRO A 384 13.22 1.23 -5.16
C PRO A 384 13.23 2.17 -3.96
N PHE A 385 12.51 1.88 -2.87
CA PHE A 385 12.38 2.76 -1.70
C PHE A 385 13.08 2.24 -0.44
N VAL A 386 13.71 1.07 -0.53
CA VAL A 386 14.35 0.40 0.61
C VAL A 386 15.81 0.15 0.34
N ALA A 387 16.62 0.07 1.41
CA ALA A 387 17.97 -0.45 1.31
C ALA A 387 18.14 -1.68 2.18
N ASN A 388 18.77 -2.71 1.62
CA ASN A 388 18.95 -3.99 2.26
C ASN A 388 20.31 -4.08 2.96
N SER A 389 20.30 -4.26 4.28
CA SER A 389 21.51 -4.49 5.07
C SER A 389 21.81 -5.98 5.31
N SER A 390 20.92 -6.89 4.90
CA SER A 390 20.98 -8.33 5.19
C SER A 390 22.09 -9.08 4.45
N PRO A 391 22.44 -8.76 3.18
CA PRO A 391 23.70 -9.21 2.59
C PRO A 391 24.88 -8.40 3.15
N SER A 392 25.93 -9.06 3.62
CA SER A 392 27.15 -8.38 4.07
C SER A 392 27.82 -7.63 2.92
N GLY A 393 27.98 -6.31 3.03
CA GLY A 393 28.90 -5.52 2.20
C GLY A 393 28.31 -4.79 0.98
N ALA A 394 26.98 -4.81 0.76
CA ALA A 394 26.37 -3.95 -0.26
C ALA A 394 26.26 -2.51 0.25
N ALA A 395 27.12 -1.62 -0.26
CA ALA A 395 26.97 -0.19 -0.05
C ALA A 395 25.83 0.31 -0.95
N GLU A 396 24.63 0.40 -0.40
CA GLU A 396 23.51 0.99 -1.12
C GLU A 396 23.59 2.51 -1.14
N THR A 397 23.25 3.09 -2.28
CA THR A 397 23.22 4.55 -2.44
C THR A 397 21.79 5.02 -2.40
N VAL A 398 21.49 5.92 -1.47
CA VAL A 398 20.21 6.62 -1.38
C VAL A 398 20.29 7.87 -2.24
N THR A 399 19.38 8.00 -3.20
CA THR A 399 19.24 9.16 -4.08
C THR A 399 17.99 9.93 -3.71
N VAL A 400 18.15 11.18 -3.28
CA VAL A 400 17.08 12.12 -3.01
C VAL A 400 16.87 12.97 -4.26
N THR A 401 15.64 13.00 -4.79
CA THR A 401 15.27 13.83 -5.94
C THR A 401 14.27 14.88 -5.49
N VAL A 402 14.49 16.14 -5.87
CA VAL A 402 13.57 17.25 -5.62
C VAL A 402 12.96 17.68 -6.94
N THR A 403 11.64 17.87 -6.97
CA THR A 403 10.94 18.41 -8.13
C THR A 403 10.24 19.70 -7.72
N THR A 404 10.46 20.78 -8.47
CA THR A 404 9.77 22.06 -8.27
C THR A 404 8.76 22.32 -9.38
N THR A 405 7.65 22.99 -9.08
CA THR A 405 6.70 23.38 -10.13
C THR A 405 7.23 24.58 -10.91
N ALA A 406 7.23 24.49 -12.24
CA ALA A 406 7.66 25.57 -13.11
C ALA A 406 6.68 26.76 -13.11
N ASN A 407 7.21 27.97 -13.26
CA ASN A 407 6.38 29.15 -13.53
C ASN A 407 5.86 29.10 -14.97
N SER A 408 4.54 28.97 -15.16
CA SER A 408 3.93 29.21 -16.47
C SER A 408 3.89 30.71 -16.76
N ILE A 409 4.99 31.28 -17.27
CA ILE A 409 4.94 32.60 -17.90
C ILE A 409 4.44 32.38 -19.32
N LEU A 410 3.12 32.20 -19.51
CA LEU A 410 2.58 32.52 -20.82
C LEU A 410 2.76 34.04 -20.99
N PRO A 411 3.50 34.51 -22.00
CA PRO A 411 3.59 35.94 -22.23
C PRO A 411 2.18 36.48 -22.47
N PRO A 412 1.84 37.70 -21.98
CA PRO A 412 0.47 38.22 -21.93
C PRO A 412 -0.21 38.41 -23.31
N PHE A 413 0.47 38.07 -24.41
CA PHE A 413 -0.02 38.21 -25.77
C PHE A 413 -1.30 37.41 -26.08
N PHE A 414 -1.52 36.25 -25.44
CA PHE A 414 -2.66 35.37 -25.78
C PHE A 414 -3.86 35.44 -24.84
N VAL A 415 -3.73 36.18 -23.73
CA VAL A 415 -4.78 36.27 -22.70
C VAL A 415 -5.59 37.56 -22.77
N ASN A 416 -5.20 38.52 -23.64
CA ASN A 416 -6.01 39.71 -23.86
C ASN A 416 -7.17 39.38 -24.84
N PRO A 417 -8.44 39.32 -24.38
CA PRO A 417 -9.57 38.96 -25.23
C PRO A 417 -9.77 39.93 -26.40
N ARG A 418 -9.27 41.17 -26.29
CA ARG A 418 -9.28 42.13 -27.42
C ARG A 418 -8.34 41.69 -28.54
N VAL A 419 -7.15 41.16 -28.25
CA VAL A 419 -6.19 40.71 -29.28
C VAL A 419 -6.70 39.45 -29.99
N ARG A 420 -7.35 38.53 -29.25
CA ARG A 420 -7.99 37.33 -29.82
C ARG A 420 -9.09 37.66 -30.83
N PHE A 421 -9.85 38.73 -30.61
CA PHE A 421 -10.95 39.12 -31.49
C PHE A 421 -10.48 39.97 -32.68
N TRP A 422 -9.54 40.90 -32.46
CA TRP A 422 -9.13 41.85 -33.49
C TRP A 422 -8.00 41.35 -34.39
N ALA A 423 -7.06 40.54 -33.89
CA ALA A 423 -5.92 40.07 -34.69
C ALA A 423 -6.32 39.26 -35.94
N PRO A 424 -7.28 38.31 -35.89
CA PRO A 424 -7.72 37.60 -37.08
C PRO A 424 -8.40 38.53 -38.10
N ILE A 425 -9.13 39.54 -37.62
CA ILE A 425 -9.84 40.52 -38.45
C ILE A 425 -8.82 41.42 -39.17
N VAL A 426 -7.81 41.92 -38.46
CA VAL A 426 -6.74 42.76 -39.04
C VAL A 426 -5.90 41.98 -40.05
N ILE A 427 -5.56 40.71 -39.74
CA ILE A 427 -4.83 39.83 -40.66
C ILE A 427 -5.68 39.55 -41.92
N ALA A 428 -6.96 39.24 -41.76
CA ALA A 428 -7.86 39.01 -42.90
C ALA A 428 -8.01 40.28 -43.77
N GLN A 429 -8.13 41.46 -43.15
CA GLN A 429 -8.19 42.74 -43.86
C GLN A 429 -6.90 43.04 -44.63
N LEU A 430 -5.73 42.80 -44.03
CA LEU A 430 -4.43 42.92 -44.70
C LEU A 430 -4.32 41.99 -45.92
N MET A 431 -4.75 40.73 -45.76
CA MET A 431 -4.74 39.76 -46.86
C MET A 431 -5.67 40.19 -48.01
N VAL A 432 -6.87 40.70 -47.71
CA VAL A 432 -7.81 41.21 -48.72
C VAL A 432 -7.25 42.44 -49.42
N SER A 433 -6.62 43.37 -48.70
CA SER A 433 -6.01 44.56 -49.29
C SER A 433 -4.82 44.21 -50.21
N VAL A 434 -4.01 43.22 -49.84
CA VAL A 434 -2.91 42.73 -50.70
C VAL A 434 -3.47 42.08 -51.98
N VAL A 435 -4.52 41.27 -51.87
CA VAL A 435 -5.16 40.65 -53.04
C VAL A 435 -5.79 41.71 -53.97
N ALA A 436 -6.48 42.69 -53.41
CA ALA A 436 -7.07 43.81 -54.18
C ALA A 436 -5.99 44.64 -54.90
N PHE A 437 -4.85 44.87 -54.24
CA PHE A 437 -3.72 45.58 -54.84
C PHE A 437 -3.06 44.78 -55.97
N LEU A 438 -2.87 43.47 -55.80
CA LEU A 438 -2.35 42.58 -56.84
C LEU A 438 -3.29 42.47 -58.05
N LEU A 439 -4.61 42.47 -57.83
CA LEU A 439 -5.62 42.53 -58.89
C LEU A 439 -5.57 43.87 -59.64
N ALA A 440 -5.40 44.99 -58.94
CA ALA A 440 -5.24 46.30 -59.57
C ALA A 440 -4.00 46.36 -60.48
N LEU A 441 -2.91 45.69 -60.10
CA LEU A 441 -1.68 45.64 -60.91
C LEU A 441 -1.83 44.82 -62.19
N ARG A 442 -2.69 43.78 -62.21
CA ARG A 442 -2.91 42.89 -63.36
C ARG A 442 -3.97 43.37 -64.37
N THR A 443 -4.79 44.36 -64.02
CA THR A 443 -5.86 44.83 -64.92
C THR A 443 -5.33 45.78 -66.00
N GLN A 444 -5.58 45.47 -67.27
CA GLN A 444 -5.13 46.25 -68.46
C GLN A 444 -6.05 47.47 -68.75
N ARG A 445 -7.22 47.57 -68.11
CA ARG A 445 -8.17 48.69 -68.29
C ARG A 445 -7.95 49.78 -67.26
N ARG A 446 -7.55 50.97 -67.72
CA ARG A 446 -7.16 52.13 -66.88
C ARG A 446 -8.21 52.54 -65.83
N ALA A 447 -9.50 52.40 -66.14
CA ALA A 447 -10.60 52.73 -65.22
C ALA A 447 -10.68 51.79 -63.99
N TRP A 448 -10.35 50.51 -64.14
CA TRP A 448 -10.45 49.53 -63.04
C TRP A 448 -9.27 49.61 -62.06
N ARG A 449 -8.11 50.10 -62.50
CA ARG A 449 -6.93 50.30 -61.63
C ARG A 449 -7.21 51.32 -60.53
N HIS A 450 -7.93 52.40 -60.84
CA HIS A 450 -8.27 53.44 -59.87
C HIS A 450 -9.34 52.98 -58.87
N VAL A 451 -10.33 52.19 -59.32
CA VAL A 451 -11.41 51.67 -58.46
C VAL A 451 -10.85 50.66 -57.45
N CYS A 452 -10.05 49.69 -57.89
CA CYS A 452 -9.45 48.69 -56.99
C CYS A 452 -8.43 49.31 -56.02
N GLY A 453 -7.66 50.31 -56.45
CA GLY A 453 -6.73 51.05 -55.59
C GLY A 453 -7.43 51.85 -54.49
N MET A 454 -8.52 52.56 -54.83
CA MET A 454 -9.33 53.31 -53.86
C MET A 454 -10.01 52.38 -52.84
N ALA A 455 -10.50 51.21 -53.27
CA ALA A 455 -11.09 50.21 -52.39
C ALA A 455 -10.07 49.66 -51.37
N ALA A 456 -8.84 49.37 -51.81
CA ALA A 456 -7.78 48.89 -50.91
C ALA A 456 -7.40 49.93 -49.84
N ILE A 457 -7.39 51.22 -50.20
CA ILE A 457 -7.11 52.32 -49.26
C ILE A 457 -8.26 52.49 -48.25
N LEU A 458 -9.52 52.44 -48.70
CA LEU A 458 -10.68 52.57 -47.82
C LEU A 458 -10.80 51.40 -46.82
N ILE A 459 -10.49 50.18 -47.24
CA ILE A 459 -10.45 49.00 -46.36
C ILE A 459 -9.33 49.14 -45.32
N PHE A 460 -8.17 49.68 -45.71
CA PHE A 460 -7.07 49.91 -44.77
C PHE A 460 -7.38 51.01 -43.74
N VAL A 461 -8.00 52.12 -44.16
CA VAL A 461 -8.36 53.25 -43.29
C VAL A 461 -9.48 52.88 -42.32
N SER A 462 -10.47 52.08 -42.77
CA SER A 462 -11.55 51.61 -41.88
C SER A 462 -11.07 50.67 -40.77
N GLY A 463 -10.03 49.87 -41.00
CA GLY A 463 -9.40 49.04 -39.98
C GLY A 463 -8.58 49.83 -38.93
N ALA A 464 -8.09 51.02 -39.30
CA ALA A 464 -7.32 51.87 -38.39
C ALA A 464 -8.22 52.64 -37.39
N LEU A 465 -9.45 53.00 -37.78
CA LEU A 465 -10.37 53.79 -36.95
C LEU A 465 -11.08 52.97 -35.87
N THR A 466 -11.25 51.66 -36.05
CA THR A 466 -11.85 50.75 -35.06
C THR A 466 -10.92 50.42 -33.88
N SER A 467 -9.63 50.80 -33.95
CA SER A 467 -8.62 50.54 -32.93
C SER A 467 -8.62 51.52 -31.75
N CYS A 468 -9.27 52.70 -31.88
CA CYS A 468 -9.02 53.83 -30.98
C CYS A 468 -10.16 54.19 -30.00
N GLY A 469 -11.25 53.42 -29.91
CA GLY A 469 -12.40 53.78 -29.06
C GLY A 469 -12.68 52.80 -27.92
N GLY A 470 -12.30 53.13 -26.67
CA GLY A 470 -12.94 52.55 -25.49
C GLY A 470 -12.08 52.46 -24.22
N ASN A 471 -12.50 53.23 -23.20
CA ASN A 471 -12.07 53.18 -21.79
C ASN A 471 -11.63 51.79 -21.33
N SER A 472 -10.42 51.69 -20.76
CA SER A 472 -9.87 50.42 -20.26
C SER A 472 -10.02 50.37 -18.74
N PRO A 473 -10.55 49.29 -18.16
CA PRO A 473 -10.35 49.01 -16.74
C PRO A 473 -8.84 48.78 -16.46
N PRO A 474 -8.36 48.99 -15.23
CA PRO A 474 -6.96 48.77 -14.88
C PRO A 474 -6.53 47.34 -15.27
N PRO A 475 -5.27 47.15 -15.70
CA PRO A 475 -4.78 45.82 -16.06
C PRO A 475 -4.98 44.87 -14.88
N PRO A 476 -5.39 43.61 -15.12
CA PRO A 476 -5.43 42.62 -14.06
C PRO A 476 -4.04 42.51 -13.42
N PRO A 477 -3.94 42.27 -12.10
CA PRO A 477 -2.66 42.06 -11.45
C PRO A 477 -1.89 40.95 -12.19
N PRO A 478 -0.55 41.01 -12.21
CA PRO A 478 0.25 39.95 -12.82
C PRO A 478 -0.19 38.60 -12.24
N PRO A 479 -0.25 37.53 -13.07
CA PRO A 479 -0.59 36.21 -12.56
C PRO A 479 0.31 35.90 -11.37
N GLY A 480 -0.28 35.46 -10.26
CA GLY A 480 0.46 35.08 -9.06
C GLY A 480 1.56 34.09 -9.42
N ASN A 481 2.69 34.15 -8.73
CA ASN A 481 3.83 33.25 -8.95
C ASN A 481 3.34 31.80 -8.77
N ASN A 482 3.12 31.09 -9.88
CA ASN A 482 2.46 29.79 -9.86
C ASN A 482 3.43 28.64 -9.53
N GLY A 483 4.74 28.87 -9.51
CA GLY A 483 5.77 27.89 -9.15
C GLY A 483 6.37 28.07 -7.74
N THR A 484 7.38 27.24 -7.44
CA THR A 484 8.15 27.32 -6.18
C THR A 484 8.99 28.61 -6.17
N PRO A 485 8.87 29.48 -5.13
CA PRO A 485 9.65 30.71 -5.04
C PRO A 485 11.16 30.43 -4.88
N PRO A 486 12.06 31.22 -5.48
CA PRO A 486 13.48 31.15 -5.18
C PRO A 486 13.74 31.33 -3.68
N GLY A 487 14.57 30.47 -3.10
CA GLY A 487 14.90 30.51 -1.67
C GLY A 487 15.70 29.30 -1.23
N SER A 488 16.09 29.29 0.05
CA SER A 488 16.68 28.13 0.71
C SER A 488 15.59 27.38 1.45
N TYR A 489 15.50 26.08 1.20
CA TYR A 489 14.52 25.18 1.79
C TYR A 489 15.23 23.96 2.33
N THR A 490 14.58 23.28 3.25
CA THR A 490 15.10 22.08 3.91
C THR A 490 14.40 20.86 3.33
N VAL A 491 15.19 19.83 3.01
CA VAL A 491 14.71 18.50 2.61
C VAL A 491 15.13 17.53 3.71
N THR A 492 14.18 17.03 4.46
CA THR A 492 14.46 16.03 5.51
C THR A 492 14.24 14.65 4.95
N VAL A 493 15.25 13.79 5.02
CA VAL A 493 15.19 12.37 4.70
C VAL A 493 15.01 11.58 5.99
N TYR A 494 14.12 10.59 5.96
CA TYR A 494 13.77 9.74 7.08
C TYR A 494 14.13 8.29 6.76
N ALA A 495 14.58 7.54 7.75
CA ALA A 495 14.88 6.11 7.64
C ALA A 495 14.07 5.33 8.68
N PHE A 496 13.44 4.22 8.27
CA PHE A 496 12.59 3.37 9.10
C PHE A 496 13.11 1.93 9.03
N THR A 497 13.44 1.35 10.18
CA THR A 497 13.92 -0.03 10.28
C THR A 497 12.78 -1.02 10.46
N GLU A 498 13.04 -2.31 10.28
CA GLU A 498 12.07 -3.38 10.54
C GLU A 498 11.60 -3.45 12.01
N SER A 499 12.40 -2.91 12.94
CA SER A 499 12.05 -2.81 14.35
C SER A 499 11.26 -1.53 14.70
N ASN A 500 10.99 -0.67 13.71
CA ASN A 500 10.28 0.58 13.93
C ASN A 500 8.83 0.31 14.30
N THR A 501 8.43 0.77 15.48
CA THR A 501 7.05 0.68 15.98
C THR A 501 6.32 2.02 15.95
N SER A 502 6.80 3.02 15.20
CA SER A 502 6.12 4.31 15.09
C SER A 502 4.91 4.20 14.16
N ASP A 503 3.79 4.83 14.51
CA ASP A 503 2.53 4.72 13.73
C ASP A 503 2.52 5.54 12.42
N GLY A 504 3.68 5.94 11.93
CA GLY A 504 3.88 6.75 10.72
C GLY A 504 3.14 8.10 10.70
N SER A 505 2.37 8.43 11.73
CA SER A 505 1.49 9.60 11.77
C SER A 505 2.18 10.84 12.34
N ASN A 506 3.28 10.67 13.08
CA ASN A 506 4.15 11.74 13.57
C ASN A 506 5.60 11.24 13.85
N ALA A 507 6.53 11.62 12.97
CA ALA A 507 7.92 12.02 13.27
C ALA A 507 8.89 11.15 14.12
N ASN A 508 8.72 9.83 14.31
CA ASN A 508 9.79 9.02 14.92
C ASN A 508 10.38 7.99 13.94
N ALA A 509 10.83 8.49 12.79
CA ALA A 509 11.80 7.78 11.97
C ALA A 509 12.99 7.35 12.85
N ASP A 510 13.59 6.20 12.55
CA ASP A 510 14.71 5.72 13.35
C ASP A 510 15.95 6.61 13.25
N ALA A 511 16.10 7.27 12.11
CA ALA A 511 17.05 8.32 11.86
C ALA A 511 16.47 9.33 10.86
N ASN A 512 16.98 10.56 10.91
CA ASN A 512 16.70 11.57 9.90
C ASN A 512 17.92 12.46 9.64
N VAL A 513 17.96 13.08 8.48
CA VAL A 513 18.98 14.07 8.08
C VAL A 513 18.33 15.16 7.25
N ALA A 514 18.78 16.42 7.40
CA ALA A 514 18.16 17.62 6.82
C ALA A 514 19.07 18.32 5.81
#